data_AF-A0A177A5U7-F1
#
_entry.id   AF-A0A177A5U7-F1
#
_cell.length_a   1.000
_cell.length_b   1.000
_cell.length_c   1.000
_cell.angle_alpha   90.00
_cell.angle_beta   90.00
_cell.angle_gamma   90.00
#
_symmetry.space_group_name_H-M   'P 1'
#
loop_
_entity.id
_entity.type
_entity.pdbx_description
1 polymer ?
#
loop_
_entity_poly.entity_id
_entity_poly.type
_entity_poly.pdbx_seq_one_letter_code
_entity_poly.pdbx_strand_id
1 'polypeptide(L)'
;MNSVFNTALKQSTSLRTDLATLSSNPLSAPASLTGQISASLTSFSRTLDSYADLTKHELNTQKAEKAAERLTNFRHDLADYKSQFERVKKDREEATAQSNRSELLGRRPHHGGSSTPDNPYANAQINRNAQTNNPWAPNSVGGQQSMSMGSGETTREAHALREQNFFGNTHSALDEYLARGQAVLGDLGQQREMLKGTQKRLYSVANTLGVSGDTIRMVERRAKQDKWIFAAGVVIFFTFCFLVLKYLR
;
A
#
# COMPACT_ATOMS: atom_id res chain seq x y z
N MET A 1 -2.28 -21.14 14.28
CA MET A 1 -3.50 -20.33 14.09
C MET A 1 -3.69 -19.16 15.05
N ASN A 2 -3.72 -19.37 16.38
CA ASN A 2 -4.11 -18.33 17.33
C ASN A 2 -3.22 -17.07 17.32
N SER A 3 -1.91 -17.22 17.12
CA SER A 3 -0.99 -16.08 17.03
C SER A 3 -1.30 -15.18 15.84
N VAL A 4 -1.50 -15.77 14.66
CA VAL A 4 -1.84 -15.04 13.42
C VAL A 4 -3.19 -14.35 13.52
N PHE A 5 -4.17 -15.00 14.15
CA PHE A 5 -5.46 -14.38 14.44
C PHE A 5 -5.32 -13.16 15.35
N ASN A 6 -4.57 -13.28 16.45
CA ASN A 6 -4.36 -12.16 17.38
C ASN A 6 -3.59 -11.00 16.73
N THR A 7 -2.63 -11.28 15.84
CA THR A 7 -1.95 -10.24 15.07
C THR A 7 -2.89 -9.56 14.08
N ALA A 8 -3.72 -10.32 13.35
CA ALA A 8 -4.71 -9.77 12.43
C ALA A 8 -5.74 -8.91 13.17
N LEU A 9 -6.19 -9.34 14.35
CA LEU A 9 -7.10 -8.58 15.18
C LEU A 9 -6.48 -7.24 15.60
N LYS A 10 -5.25 -7.24 16.12
CA LYS A 10 -4.54 -6.00 16.50
C LYS A 10 -4.36 -5.06 15.31
N GLN A 11 -3.96 -5.59 14.16
CA GLN A 11 -3.82 -4.80 12.93
C GLN A 11 -5.15 -4.22 12.45
N SER A 12 -6.25 -4.97 12.54
CA SER A 12 -7.57 -4.46 12.20
C SER A 12 -8.01 -3.31 13.12
N THR A 13 -7.74 -3.43 14.44
CA THR A 13 -8.07 -2.37 15.41
C THR A 13 -7.23 -1.11 15.22
N SER A 14 -5.94 -1.25 14.90
CA SER A 14 -5.09 -0.11 14.60
C SER A 14 -5.53 0.57 13.30
N LEU A 15 -5.76 -0.20 12.22
CA LEU A 15 -6.27 0.33 10.95
C LEU A 15 -7.57 1.11 11.11
N ARG A 16 -8.49 0.60 11.92
CA ARG A 16 -9.76 1.28 12.21
C ARG A 16 -9.55 2.60 12.95
N THR A 17 -8.60 2.64 13.88
CA THR A 17 -8.27 3.86 14.63
C THR A 17 -7.57 4.89 13.74
N ASP A 18 -6.63 4.44 12.90
CA ASP A 18 -5.90 5.29 11.96
C ASP A 18 -6.83 5.85 10.87
N LEU A 19 -7.78 5.06 10.36
CA LEU A 19 -8.81 5.54 9.45
C LEU A 19 -9.80 6.50 10.13
N ALA A 20 -10.16 6.27 11.38
CA ALA A 20 -11.00 7.19 12.14
C ALA A 20 -10.31 8.54 12.35
N THR A 21 -9.02 8.54 12.70
CA THR A 21 -8.25 9.79 12.84
C THR A 21 -8.12 10.52 11.50
N LEU A 22 -7.83 9.79 10.41
CA LEU A 22 -7.73 10.37 9.07
C LEU A 22 -9.06 10.97 8.58
N SER A 23 -10.19 10.26 8.80
CA SER A 23 -11.51 10.74 8.39
C SER A 23 -12.02 11.92 9.22
N SER A 24 -11.67 11.98 10.51
CA SER A 24 -12.05 13.11 11.38
C SER A 24 -11.31 14.41 11.05
N ASN A 25 -10.10 14.31 10.51
CA ASN A 25 -9.23 15.47 10.30
C ASN A 25 -8.47 15.40 8.97
N PRO A 26 -9.18 15.43 7.82
CA PRO A 26 -8.60 15.13 6.50
C PRO A 26 -7.52 16.13 6.05
N LEU A 27 -7.63 17.39 6.49
CA LEU A 27 -6.72 18.49 6.13
C LEU A 27 -5.53 18.66 7.08
N SER A 28 -5.70 18.34 8.37
CA SER A 28 -4.64 18.46 9.38
C SER A 28 -3.88 17.15 9.63
N ALA A 29 -4.35 16.02 9.10
CA ALA A 29 -3.65 14.76 9.27
C ALA A 29 -2.27 14.82 8.59
N PRO A 30 -1.19 14.37 9.26
CA PRO A 30 0.14 14.40 8.68
C PRO A 30 0.20 13.48 7.47
N ALA A 31 0.88 13.91 6.40
CA ALA A 31 0.96 13.14 5.15
C ALA A 31 1.65 11.77 5.33
N SER A 32 2.46 11.64 6.39
CA SER A 32 3.06 10.39 6.86
C SER A 32 2.02 9.33 7.25
N LEU A 33 0.88 9.72 7.85
CA LEU A 33 -0.17 8.81 8.32
C LEU A 33 -0.83 8.07 7.15
N THR A 34 -1.03 8.73 6.01
CA THR A 34 -1.50 8.09 4.77
C THR A 34 -0.54 6.98 4.31
N GLY A 35 0.77 7.14 4.52
CA GLY A 35 1.78 6.13 4.14
C GLY A 35 1.80 4.96 5.12
N GLN A 36 1.64 5.25 6.40
CA GLN A 36 1.52 4.25 7.45
C GLN A 36 0.26 3.39 7.27
N ILE A 37 -0.87 3.98 6.89
CA ILE A 37 -2.10 3.23 6.56
C ILE A 37 -1.88 2.33 5.34
N SER A 38 -1.29 2.84 4.26
CA SER A 38 -0.99 2.01 3.08
C SER A 38 -0.08 0.81 3.40
N ALA A 39 0.93 1.02 4.24
CA ALA A 39 1.84 -0.03 4.68
C ALA A 39 1.13 -1.06 5.58
N SER A 40 0.32 -0.59 6.55
CA SER A 40 -0.44 -1.47 7.45
C SER A 40 -1.55 -2.24 6.73
N LEU A 41 -2.15 -1.69 5.67
CA LEU A 41 -3.11 -2.39 4.82
C LEU A 41 -2.46 -3.54 4.03
N THR A 42 -1.24 -3.29 3.53
CA THR A 42 -0.45 -4.30 2.80
C THR A 42 0.01 -5.41 3.75
N SER A 43 0.46 -5.05 4.97
CA SER A 43 0.86 -6.03 5.97
C SER A 43 -0.34 -6.85 6.46
N PHE A 44 -1.50 -6.22 6.68
CA PHE A 44 -2.75 -6.90 7.02
C PHE A 44 -3.16 -7.90 5.95
N SER A 45 -3.17 -7.51 4.66
CA SER A 45 -3.43 -8.42 3.53
C SER A 45 -2.52 -9.66 3.59
N ARG A 46 -1.22 -9.48 3.82
CA ARG A 46 -0.25 -10.58 3.92
C ARG A 46 -0.51 -11.49 5.13
N THR A 47 -0.93 -10.93 6.27
CA THR A 47 -1.32 -11.74 7.43
C THR A 47 -2.57 -12.56 7.18
N LEU A 48 -3.53 -12.03 6.39
CA LEU A 48 -4.73 -12.77 6.00
C LEU A 48 -4.42 -13.89 5.02
N ASP A 49 -3.51 -13.68 4.08
CA ASP A 49 -3.02 -14.75 3.19
C ASP A 49 -2.34 -15.87 3.99
N SER A 50 -1.50 -15.49 4.97
CA SER A 50 -0.87 -16.44 5.89
C SER A 50 -1.90 -17.18 6.76
N TYR A 51 -2.95 -16.48 7.21
CA TYR A 51 -4.05 -17.09 7.97
C TYR A 51 -4.86 -18.05 7.10
N ALA A 52 -5.10 -17.70 5.83
CA ALA A 52 -5.77 -18.55 4.86
C ALA A 52 -5.00 -19.84 4.59
N ASP A 53 -3.67 -19.77 4.44
CA ASP A 53 -2.85 -20.97 4.26
C ASP A 53 -2.85 -21.86 5.49
N LEU A 54 -2.88 -21.30 6.71
CA LEU A 54 -3.07 -22.07 7.93
C LEU A 54 -4.46 -22.74 7.96
N THR A 55 -5.52 -22.06 7.53
CA THR A 55 -6.89 -22.64 7.49
C THR A 55 -6.98 -23.89 6.62
N LYS A 56 -6.24 -23.93 5.50
CA LYS A 56 -6.23 -25.08 4.58
C LYS A 56 -5.59 -26.33 5.17
N HIS A 57 -4.70 -26.18 6.15
CA HIS A 57 -3.92 -27.29 6.73
C HIS A 57 -4.44 -27.75 8.11
N GLU A 58 -5.51 -27.16 8.64
CA GLU A 58 -6.10 -27.59 9.90
C GLU A 58 -6.89 -28.89 9.72
N LEU A 59 -6.50 -29.95 10.44
CA LEU A 59 -7.19 -31.26 10.42
C LEU A 59 -8.56 -31.23 11.10
N ASN A 60 -8.81 -30.27 12.00
CA ASN A 60 -10.05 -30.21 12.77
C ASN A 60 -11.10 -29.38 12.04
N THR A 61 -12.16 -30.04 11.57
CA THR A 61 -13.25 -29.45 10.77
C THR A 61 -13.93 -28.27 11.46
N GLN A 62 -14.25 -28.38 12.77
CA GLN A 62 -14.92 -27.31 13.52
C GLN A 62 -14.04 -26.06 13.71
N LYS A 63 -12.72 -26.25 13.86
CA LYS A 63 -11.78 -25.12 13.96
C LYS A 63 -11.53 -24.50 12.58
N ALA A 64 -11.47 -25.32 11.53
CA ALA A 64 -11.32 -24.86 10.16
C ALA A 64 -12.51 -24.01 9.71
N GLU A 65 -13.74 -24.43 10.02
CA GLU A 65 -14.96 -23.69 9.68
C GLU A 65 -15.00 -22.31 10.37
N LYS A 66 -14.76 -22.25 11.69
CA LYS A 66 -14.66 -20.97 12.43
C LYS A 66 -13.53 -20.09 11.91
N ALA A 67 -12.41 -20.67 11.50
CA ALA A 67 -11.29 -19.93 10.94
C ALA A 67 -11.63 -19.39 9.54
N ALA A 68 -12.38 -20.14 8.73
CA ALA A 68 -12.86 -19.71 7.42
C ALA A 68 -13.85 -18.53 7.53
N GLU A 69 -14.81 -18.61 8.45
CA GLU A 69 -15.75 -17.51 8.73
C GLU A 69 -15.03 -16.24 9.20
N ARG A 70 -14.04 -16.39 10.09
CA ARG A 70 -13.20 -15.25 10.52
C ARG A 70 -12.41 -14.66 9.36
N LEU A 71 -11.87 -15.50 8.48
CA LEU A 71 -11.13 -15.06 7.30
C LEU A 71 -12.03 -14.30 6.32
N THR A 72 -13.27 -14.75 6.10
CA THR A 72 -14.23 -14.02 5.25
C THR A 72 -14.56 -12.65 5.83
N ASN A 73 -14.78 -12.57 7.15
CA ASN A 73 -15.04 -11.30 7.83
C ASN A 73 -13.84 -10.34 7.71
N PHE A 74 -12.61 -10.83 7.95
CA PHE A 74 -11.43 -9.99 7.78
C PHE A 74 -11.18 -9.55 6.33
N ARG A 75 -11.57 -10.37 5.34
CA ARG A 75 -11.50 -9.97 3.92
C ARG A 75 -12.51 -8.89 3.58
N HIS A 76 -13.71 -8.97 4.15
CA HIS A 76 -14.70 -7.91 4.05
C HIS A 76 -14.17 -6.62 4.68
N ASP A 77 -13.64 -6.69 5.91
CA ASP A 77 -13.04 -5.55 6.59
C ASP A 77 -11.89 -4.92 5.78
N LEU A 78 -11.04 -5.73 5.15
CA LEU A 78 -9.96 -5.26 4.27
C LEU A 78 -10.54 -4.44 3.10
N ALA A 79 -11.56 -4.96 2.43
CA ALA A 79 -12.21 -4.27 1.32
C ALA A 79 -12.83 -2.94 1.76
N ASP A 80 -13.48 -2.93 2.93
CA ASP A 80 -14.04 -1.72 3.52
C ASP A 80 -12.94 -0.70 3.86
N TYR A 81 -11.86 -1.12 4.52
CA TYR A 81 -10.73 -0.26 4.84
C TYR A 81 -10.07 0.33 3.59
N LYS A 82 -9.95 -0.44 2.50
CA LYS A 82 -9.47 0.06 1.20
C LYS A 82 -10.39 1.14 0.64
N SER A 83 -11.69 0.90 0.65
CA SER A 83 -12.67 1.86 0.12
C SER A 83 -12.70 3.17 0.93
N GLN A 84 -12.62 3.08 2.26
CA GLN A 84 -12.57 4.24 3.15
C GLN A 84 -11.28 5.03 2.95
N PHE A 85 -10.14 4.33 2.81
CA PHE A 85 -8.87 4.97 2.54
C PHE A 85 -8.85 5.75 1.22
N GLU A 86 -9.33 5.14 0.13
CA GLU A 86 -9.40 5.82 -1.17
C GLU A 86 -10.35 7.02 -1.14
N ARG A 87 -11.49 6.90 -0.43
CA ARG A 87 -12.41 8.02 -0.24
C ARG A 87 -11.75 9.19 0.47
N VAL A 88 -11.10 8.94 1.61
CA VAL A 88 -10.47 10.00 2.40
C VAL A 88 -9.27 10.61 1.67
N LYS A 89 -8.54 9.79 0.90
CA LYS A 89 -7.46 10.27 0.03
C LYS A 89 -7.99 11.22 -1.04
N LYS A 90 -9.10 10.87 -1.70
CA LYS A 90 -9.77 11.73 -2.67
C LYS A 90 -10.27 13.03 -2.04
N ASP A 91 -10.94 12.95 -0.90
CA ASP A 91 -11.46 14.14 -0.18
C ASP A 91 -10.32 15.11 0.18
N ARG A 92 -9.15 14.57 0.58
CA ARG A 92 -7.96 15.37 0.86
C ARG A 92 -7.38 16.01 -0.41
N GLU A 93 -7.26 15.25 -1.49
CA GLU A 93 -6.77 15.77 -2.78
C GLU A 93 -7.67 16.89 -3.28
N GLU A 94 -9.00 16.72 -3.22
CA GLU A 94 -9.98 17.74 -3.57
C GLU A 94 -9.86 18.98 -2.70
N ALA A 95 -9.69 18.82 -1.37
CA ALA A 95 -9.53 19.95 -0.47
C ALA A 95 -8.21 20.73 -0.72
N THR A 96 -7.11 20.03 -1.02
CA THR A 96 -5.85 20.68 -1.44
C THR A 96 -5.98 21.36 -2.80
N ALA A 97 -6.66 20.74 -3.76
CA ALA A 97 -6.93 21.32 -5.07
C ALA A 97 -7.83 22.56 -4.96
N GLN A 98 -8.82 22.55 -4.07
CA GLN A 98 -9.66 23.71 -3.77
C GLN A 98 -8.86 24.83 -3.11
N SER A 99 -7.97 24.53 -2.15
CA SER A 99 -7.06 25.51 -1.55
C SER A 99 -6.18 26.16 -2.63
N ASN A 100 -5.48 25.35 -3.43
CA ASN A 100 -4.64 25.83 -4.52
C ASN A 100 -5.44 26.67 -5.52
N ARG A 101 -6.65 26.22 -5.88
CA ARG A 101 -7.56 26.96 -6.77
C ARG A 101 -8.00 28.29 -6.15
N SER A 102 -8.28 28.33 -4.85
CA SER A 102 -8.68 29.55 -4.15
C SER A 102 -7.52 30.55 -4.03
N GLU A 103 -6.28 30.08 -3.89
CA GLU A 103 -5.09 30.93 -3.92
C GLU A 103 -4.84 31.51 -5.32
N LEU A 104 -5.10 30.73 -6.36
CA LEU A 104 -4.97 31.15 -7.76
C LEU A 104 -6.08 32.12 -8.20
N LEU A 105 -7.31 31.93 -7.72
CA LEU A 105 -8.47 32.75 -8.11
C LEU A 105 -8.73 33.93 -7.17
N GLY A 106 -8.33 33.84 -5.89
CA GLY A 106 -8.57 34.84 -4.86
C GLY A 106 -7.66 36.07 -4.95
N ARG A 107 -6.60 36.03 -5.76
CA ARG A 107 -5.69 37.19 -6.00
C ARG A 107 -6.09 38.04 -7.21
N ARG A 108 -7.38 38.25 -7.44
CA ARG A 108 -7.87 39.33 -8.33
C ARG A 108 -8.63 40.37 -7.50
N PRO A 109 -7.96 41.36 -6.88
CA PRO A 109 -8.67 42.59 -6.56
C PRO A 109 -9.07 43.19 -7.91
N HIS A 110 -10.35 43.46 -8.07
CA HIS A 110 -10.94 44.12 -9.22
C HIS A 110 -10.17 45.39 -9.59
N HIS A 111 -9.23 45.31 -10.54
CA HIS A 111 -8.70 46.47 -11.26
C HIS A 111 -9.04 46.21 -12.72
N GLY A 112 -9.98 47.00 -13.22
CA GLY A 112 -10.55 46.85 -14.55
C GLY A 112 -9.51 47.01 -15.65
N GLY A 113 -9.70 46.25 -16.73
CA GLY A 113 -9.06 46.49 -18.01
C GLY A 113 -7.64 45.95 -18.13
N SER A 114 -7.49 44.67 -18.47
CA SER A 114 -6.60 44.21 -19.55
C SER A 114 -6.57 42.67 -19.58
N SER A 115 -6.61 42.17 -20.80
CA SER A 115 -6.49 40.79 -21.27
C SER A 115 -5.57 39.86 -20.45
N THR A 116 -6.07 38.65 -20.24
CA THR A 116 -5.36 37.40 -19.90
C THR A 116 -3.90 37.34 -20.35
N PRO A 117 -2.96 37.08 -19.42
CA PRO A 117 -1.67 36.49 -19.77
C PRO A 117 -1.56 35.07 -19.22
N ASP A 118 -2.07 34.08 -19.96
CA ASP A 118 -1.77 32.64 -19.80
C ASP A 118 -0.40 32.29 -20.41
N ASN A 119 0.61 33.14 -20.23
CA ASN A 119 1.95 32.90 -20.76
C ASN A 119 3.01 33.26 -19.71
N PRO A 120 3.80 32.29 -19.19
CA PRO A 120 4.82 32.54 -18.17
C PRO A 120 5.96 33.47 -18.63
N TYR A 121 6.00 33.82 -19.91
CA TYR A 121 6.92 34.81 -20.50
C TYR A 121 6.26 36.14 -20.88
N ALA A 122 4.97 36.36 -20.58
CA ALA A 122 4.27 37.60 -20.97
C ALA A 122 4.86 38.87 -20.33
N ASN A 123 5.56 38.74 -19.19
CA ASN A 123 6.26 39.84 -18.54
C ASN A 123 7.76 39.91 -18.87
N ALA A 124 8.24 39.11 -19.83
CA ALA A 124 9.46 39.48 -20.53
C ALA A 124 9.11 40.68 -21.40
N GLN A 125 9.18 41.88 -20.83
CA GLN A 125 9.30 43.10 -21.60
C GLN A 125 10.53 42.90 -22.50
N ILE A 126 10.31 42.43 -23.72
CA ILE A 126 11.26 42.53 -24.81
C ILE A 126 11.55 44.01 -24.88
N ASN A 127 12.71 44.39 -24.36
CA ASN A 127 13.24 45.73 -24.43
C ASN A 127 13.36 46.07 -25.92
N ARG A 128 12.36 46.75 -26.49
CA ARG A 128 12.36 47.21 -27.89
C ARG A 128 13.31 48.38 -28.09
N ASN A 129 14.48 48.32 -27.47
CA ASN A 129 15.58 49.24 -27.69
C ASN A 129 16.81 48.48 -28.20
N ALA A 130 16.58 47.59 -29.16
CA ALA A 130 17.61 47.17 -30.10
C ALA A 130 17.28 47.85 -31.42
N GLN A 131 18.08 48.87 -31.77
CA GLN A 131 18.18 49.46 -33.11
C GLN A 131 18.05 48.37 -34.17
N THR A 132 16.85 48.22 -34.74
CA THR A 132 16.58 47.32 -35.86
C THR A 132 15.69 48.07 -36.81
N ASN A 133 16.34 48.52 -37.88
CA ASN A 133 15.76 49.26 -38.99
C ASN A 133 14.81 48.31 -39.74
N ASN A 134 13.52 48.33 -39.40
CA ASN A 134 12.51 47.49 -40.05
C ASN A 134 11.71 48.35 -41.06
N PRO A 135 11.86 48.12 -42.39
CA PRO A 135 11.24 48.96 -43.43
C PRO A 135 9.72 48.83 -43.60
N TRP A 136 9.02 48.02 -42.78
CA TRP A 136 7.59 47.69 -42.96
C TRP A 136 6.70 47.94 -41.74
N ALA A 137 7.16 48.70 -40.73
CA ALA A 137 6.29 49.12 -39.63
C ALA A 137 5.46 50.37 -40.01
N PRO A 138 4.14 50.40 -39.77
CA PRO A 138 3.33 51.59 -40.03
C PRO A 138 3.75 52.73 -39.09
N ASN A 139 4.00 53.90 -39.68
CA ASN A 139 4.54 55.08 -39.02
C ASN A 139 3.49 55.74 -38.11
N SER A 140 3.51 55.45 -36.81
CA SER A 140 2.71 56.20 -35.83
C SER A 140 3.49 57.45 -35.40
N VAL A 141 3.24 58.55 -36.10
CA VAL A 141 3.67 59.90 -35.70
C VAL A 141 2.84 60.34 -34.50
N GLY A 142 3.50 60.66 -33.38
CA GLY A 142 2.86 61.43 -32.31
C GLY A 142 3.40 61.17 -30.91
N GLY A 143 4.37 61.99 -30.51
CA GLY A 143 4.27 62.70 -29.23
C GLY A 143 4.61 61.97 -27.93
N GLN A 144 5.65 62.50 -27.30
CA GLN A 144 5.75 62.72 -25.85
C GLN A 144 6.20 61.57 -24.95
N GLN A 145 7.48 61.67 -24.59
CA GLN A 145 8.05 61.36 -23.27
C GLN A 145 7.03 61.22 -22.14
N SER A 146 6.95 60.01 -21.59
CA SER A 146 6.47 59.75 -20.24
C SER A 146 7.48 58.84 -19.55
N MET A 147 8.29 59.43 -18.67
CA MET A 147 9.12 58.71 -17.70
C MET A 147 8.18 58.07 -16.67
N SER A 148 7.68 56.87 -16.94
CA SER A 148 6.89 56.08 -15.99
C SER A 148 7.82 55.18 -15.16
N MET A 149 8.56 55.78 -14.22
CA MET A 149 9.12 55.08 -13.05
C MET A 149 7.97 54.83 -12.07
N GLY A 150 7.47 53.60 -11.94
CA GLY A 150 6.57 53.29 -10.83
C GLY A 150 5.63 52.09 -10.93
N SER A 151 5.48 51.41 -12.07
CA SER A 151 4.49 50.31 -12.20
C SER A 151 5.07 48.91 -12.41
N GLY A 152 6.40 48.78 -12.52
CA GLY A 152 7.09 47.49 -12.69
C GLY A 152 7.73 46.91 -11.43
N GLU A 153 7.93 47.72 -10.39
CA GLU A 153 8.60 47.30 -9.14
C GLU A 153 7.69 46.37 -8.32
N THR A 154 6.42 46.78 -8.11
CA THR A 154 5.43 46.02 -7.33
C THR A 154 5.11 44.66 -7.94
N THR A 155 5.18 44.52 -9.27
CA THR A 155 4.99 43.24 -9.95
C THR A 155 6.22 42.35 -9.82
N ARG A 156 7.45 42.88 -9.95
CA ARG A 156 8.69 42.11 -9.75
C ARG A 156 8.87 41.64 -8.31
N GLU A 157 8.62 42.50 -7.33
CA GLU A 157 8.68 42.15 -5.90
C GLU A 157 7.66 41.05 -5.56
N ALA A 158 6.42 41.16 -6.09
CA ALA A 158 5.41 40.12 -5.92
C ALA A 158 5.79 38.78 -6.58
N HIS A 159 6.54 38.80 -7.69
CA HIS A 159 7.09 37.59 -8.32
C HIS A 159 8.22 36.98 -7.48
N ALA A 160 9.14 37.79 -6.96
CA ALA A 160 10.24 37.32 -6.12
C ALA A 160 9.75 36.69 -4.80
N LEU A 161 8.77 37.32 -4.14
CA LEU A 161 8.16 36.77 -2.92
C LEU A 161 7.39 35.47 -3.20
N ARG A 162 6.80 35.33 -4.39
CA ARG A 162 6.15 34.07 -4.80
C ARG A 162 7.18 32.97 -5.01
N GLU A 163 8.26 33.25 -5.71
CA GLU A 163 9.35 32.29 -5.92
C GLU A 163 9.93 31.84 -4.58
N GLN A 164 10.18 32.77 -3.66
CA GLN A 164 10.72 32.45 -2.34
C GLN A 164 9.78 31.55 -1.53
N ASN A 165 8.48 31.85 -1.52
CA ASN A 165 7.48 31.00 -0.86
C ASN A 165 7.32 29.64 -1.56
N PHE A 166 7.36 29.61 -2.89
CA PHE A 166 7.31 28.38 -3.68
C PHE A 166 8.52 27.49 -3.39
N PHE A 167 9.72 28.07 -3.32
CA PHE A 167 10.94 27.35 -2.97
C PHE A 167 10.89 26.83 -1.53
N GLY A 168 10.41 27.63 -0.57
CA GLY A 168 10.25 27.19 0.83
C GLY A 168 9.25 26.04 1.00
N ASN A 169 8.09 26.14 0.36
CA ASN A 169 7.06 25.10 0.41
C ASN A 169 7.48 23.83 -0.35
N THR A 170 8.19 23.98 -1.48
CA THR A 170 8.70 22.85 -2.24
C THR A 170 9.83 22.15 -1.52
N HIS A 171 10.73 22.89 -0.88
CA HIS A 171 11.84 22.32 -0.12
C HIS A 171 11.33 21.47 1.06
N SER A 172 10.40 22.02 1.85
CA SER A 172 9.77 21.28 2.95
C SER A 172 8.99 20.05 2.48
N ALA A 173 8.25 20.15 1.37
CA ALA A 173 7.56 19.00 0.78
C ALA A 173 8.51 17.92 0.25
N LEU A 174 9.64 18.31 -0.36
CA LEU A 174 10.67 17.39 -0.84
C LEU A 174 11.35 16.67 0.31
N ASP A 175 11.69 17.37 1.40
CA ASP A 175 12.28 16.78 2.60
C ASP A 175 11.34 15.76 3.24
N GLU A 176 10.04 16.06 3.34
CA GLU A 176 9.05 15.10 3.83
C GLU A 176 8.92 13.88 2.90
N TYR A 177 8.98 14.08 1.58
CA TYR A 177 8.96 12.97 0.62
C TYR A 177 10.22 12.10 0.70
N LEU A 178 11.39 12.71 0.92
CA LEU A 178 12.67 12.03 1.13
C LEU A 178 12.65 11.21 2.42
N ALA A 179 12.21 11.81 3.53
CA ALA A 179 12.07 11.13 4.81
C ALA A 179 11.10 9.94 4.72
N ARG A 180 9.99 10.11 4.00
CA ARG A 180 9.03 9.03 3.69
C ARG A 180 9.66 7.94 2.83
N GLY A 181 10.41 8.31 1.80
CA GLY A 181 11.13 7.38 0.94
C GLY A 181 12.15 6.55 1.72
N GLN A 182 12.91 7.18 2.63
CA GLN A 182 13.84 6.49 3.52
C GLN A 182 13.13 5.51 4.46
N ALA A 183 12.00 5.91 5.05
CA ALA A 183 11.21 5.04 5.91
C ALA A 183 10.66 3.82 5.16
N VAL A 184 10.15 4.01 3.93
CA VAL A 184 9.67 2.93 3.07
C VAL A 184 10.81 2.00 2.64
N LEU A 185 11.97 2.54 2.27
CA LEU A 185 13.14 1.73 1.92
C LEU A 185 13.67 0.93 3.12
N GLY A 186 13.64 1.52 4.32
CA GLY A 186 13.96 0.82 5.57
C GLY A 186 13.01 -0.35 5.82
N ASP A 187 11.70 -0.13 5.66
CA ASP A 187 10.70 -1.20 5.81
C ASP A 187 10.86 -2.29 4.74
N LEU A 188 11.12 -1.95 3.48
CA LEU A 188 11.42 -2.92 2.43
C LEU A 188 12.67 -3.76 2.73
N GLY A 189 13.71 -3.13 3.30
CA GLY A 189 14.91 -3.83 3.78
C GLY A 189 14.59 -4.82 4.90
N GLN A 190 13.77 -4.42 5.87
CA GLN A 190 13.32 -5.28 6.96
C GLN A 190 12.41 -6.43 6.46
N GLN A 191 11.51 -6.15 5.52
CA GLN A 191 10.68 -7.15 4.86
C GLN A 191 11.51 -8.18 4.10
N ARG A 192 12.57 -7.76 3.40
CA ARG A 192 13.51 -8.67 2.73
C ARG A 192 14.18 -9.62 3.71
N GLU A 193 14.63 -9.11 4.87
CA GLU A 193 15.28 -9.95 5.88
C GLU A 193 14.29 -10.95 6.51
N MET A 194 13.04 -10.54 6.73
CA MET A 194 11.97 -11.44 7.17
C MET A 194 11.63 -12.51 6.12
N LEU A 195 11.59 -12.14 4.83
CA LEU A 195 11.34 -13.08 3.74
C LEU A 195 12.46 -14.11 3.61
N LYS A 196 13.73 -13.70 3.77
CA LYS A 196 14.86 -14.64 3.87
C LYS A 196 14.70 -15.59 5.05
N GLY A 197 14.29 -15.09 6.23
CA GLY A 197 14.01 -15.92 7.39
C GLY A 197 12.87 -16.92 7.14
N THR A 198 11.84 -16.49 6.42
CA THR A 198 10.70 -17.34 6.02
C THR A 198 11.13 -18.38 5.00
N GLN A 199 11.92 -18.02 3.99
CA GLN A 199 12.50 -18.96 3.03
C GLN A 199 13.37 -20.01 3.72
N LYS A 200 14.22 -19.59 4.66
CA LYS A 200 15.06 -20.50 5.45
C LYS A 200 14.20 -21.46 6.28
N ARG A 201 13.11 -20.97 6.88
CA ARG A 201 12.12 -21.80 7.59
C ARG A 201 11.39 -22.75 6.64
N LEU A 202 10.96 -22.29 5.48
CA LEU A 202 10.29 -23.13 4.48
C LEU A 202 11.21 -24.24 3.99
N TYR A 203 12.50 -23.94 3.76
CA TYR A 203 13.50 -24.95 3.39
C TYR A 203 13.69 -25.98 4.52
N SER A 204 13.75 -25.54 5.78
CA SER A 204 13.80 -26.45 6.93
C SER A 204 12.51 -27.28 7.07
N VAL A 205 11.35 -26.69 6.81
CA VAL A 205 10.04 -27.35 6.89
C VAL A 205 9.88 -28.35 5.75
N ALA A 206 10.33 -28.04 4.54
CA ALA A 206 10.39 -28.95 3.41
C ALA A 206 11.28 -30.16 3.73
N ASN A 207 12.42 -29.95 4.37
CA ASN A 207 13.28 -31.04 4.84
C ASN A 207 12.58 -31.91 5.91
N THR A 208 11.82 -31.32 6.84
CA THR A 208 11.05 -32.07 7.86
C THR A 208 9.74 -32.69 7.35
N LEU A 209 9.13 -32.14 6.31
CA LEU A 209 7.98 -32.71 5.62
C LEU A 209 8.40 -33.86 4.70
N GLY A 210 9.62 -33.82 4.14
CA GLY A 210 10.26 -34.97 3.52
C GLY A 210 10.38 -36.13 4.52
N VAL A 211 10.87 -35.85 5.73
CA VAL A 211 10.91 -36.82 6.84
C VAL A 211 9.50 -37.26 7.28
N SER A 212 8.51 -36.37 7.26
CA SER A 212 7.11 -36.73 7.56
C SER A 212 6.49 -37.62 6.48
N GLY A 213 6.84 -37.44 5.21
CA GLY A 213 6.43 -38.30 4.10
C GLY A 213 6.98 -39.72 4.24
N ASP A 214 8.23 -39.86 4.66
CA ASP A 214 8.83 -41.16 4.98
C ASP A 214 8.17 -41.82 6.20
N THR A 215 7.80 -41.02 7.20
CA THR A 215 7.06 -41.51 8.38
C THR A 215 5.64 -41.96 7.99
N ILE A 216 4.95 -41.22 7.12
CA ILE A 216 3.63 -41.58 6.57
C ILE A 216 3.73 -42.88 5.75
N ARG A 217 4.73 -43.01 4.87
CA ARG A 217 5.00 -44.25 4.12
C ARG A 217 5.34 -45.42 5.04
N MET A 218 6.07 -45.18 6.12
CA MET A 218 6.39 -46.19 7.13
C MET A 218 5.13 -46.70 7.83
N VAL A 219 4.18 -45.82 8.16
CA VAL A 219 2.88 -46.20 8.75
C VAL A 219 2.04 -47.00 7.74
N GLU A 220 1.96 -46.56 6.48
CA GLU A 220 1.21 -47.28 5.45
C GLU A 220 1.79 -48.69 5.19
N ARG A 221 3.12 -48.84 5.24
CA ARG A 221 3.79 -50.14 5.13
C ARG A 221 3.46 -51.05 6.30
N ARG A 222 3.43 -50.53 7.54
CA ARG A 222 3.04 -51.30 8.73
C ARG A 222 1.60 -51.80 8.62
N ALA A 223 0.68 -50.95 8.16
CA ALA A 223 -0.73 -51.34 7.96
C ALA A 223 -0.89 -52.44 6.89
N LYS A 224 -0.10 -52.41 5.81
CA LYS A 224 -0.09 -53.49 4.80
C LYS A 224 0.48 -54.80 5.35
N GLN A 225 1.56 -54.73 6.13
CA GLN A 225 2.14 -55.90 6.78
C GLN A 225 1.17 -56.54 7.78
N ASP A 226 0.44 -55.72 8.55
CA ASP A 226 -0.53 -56.19 9.53
C ASP A 226 -1.70 -56.97 8.88
N LYS A 227 -2.18 -56.51 7.72
CA LYS A 227 -3.15 -57.26 6.90
C LYS A 227 -2.66 -58.64 6.49
N TRP A 228 -1.38 -58.76 6.11
CA TRP A 228 -0.79 -60.04 5.73
C TRP A 228 -0.63 -60.97 6.92
N ILE A 229 -0.25 -60.44 8.08
CA ILE A 229 -0.14 -61.21 9.33
C ILE A 229 -1.51 -61.74 9.77
N PHE A 230 -2.55 -60.92 9.67
CA PHE A 230 -3.92 -61.34 9.94
C PHE A 230 -4.37 -62.45 9.00
N ALA A 231 -4.16 -62.28 7.68
CA ALA A 231 -4.54 -63.29 6.69
C ALA A 231 -3.81 -64.62 6.90
N ALA A 232 -2.50 -64.58 7.23
CA ALA A 232 -1.73 -65.78 7.56
C ALA A 232 -2.26 -66.49 8.81
N GLY A 233 -2.63 -65.75 9.85
CA GLY A 233 -3.25 -66.31 11.06
C GLY A 233 -4.58 -67.02 10.79
N VAL A 234 -5.42 -66.45 9.92
CA VAL A 234 -6.68 -67.07 9.50
C VAL A 234 -6.43 -68.40 8.77
N VAL A 235 -5.48 -68.44 7.83
CA VAL A 235 -5.15 -69.67 7.09
C VAL A 235 -4.65 -70.77 8.02
N ILE A 236 -3.75 -70.44 8.95
CA ILE A 236 -3.19 -71.38 9.94
C ILE A 236 -4.29 -71.94 10.86
N PHE A 237 -5.24 -71.09 11.27
CA PHE A 237 -6.36 -71.52 12.11
C PHE A 237 -7.25 -72.54 11.39
N PHE A 238 -7.59 -72.29 10.12
CA PHE A 238 -8.40 -73.23 9.34
C PHE A 238 -7.67 -74.55 9.04
N THR A 239 -6.38 -74.52 8.73
CA THR A 239 -5.60 -75.76 8.54
C THR A 239 -5.49 -76.57 9.83
N PHE A 240 -5.34 -75.91 10.99
CA PHE A 240 -5.36 -76.59 12.28
C PHE A 240 -6.70 -77.29 12.54
N CYS A 241 -7.83 -76.59 12.36
CA CYS A 241 -9.16 -77.18 12.50
C CYS A 241 -9.37 -78.38 11.54
N PHE A 242 -8.91 -78.25 10.30
CA PHE A 242 -8.99 -79.33 9.32
C PHE A 242 -8.18 -80.56 9.74
N LEU A 243 -6.96 -80.37 10.24
CA LEU A 243 -6.10 -81.46 10.72
C LEU A 243 -6.72 -82.20 11.90
N VAL A 244 -7.30 -81.47 12.87
CA VAL A 244 -8.01 -82.07 14.00
C VAL A 244 -9.19 -82.91 13.52
N LEU A 245 -10.03 -82.37 12.62
CA LEU A 245 -11.17 -83.13 12.08
C LEU A 245 -10.75 -84.37 11.29
N LYS A 246 -9.60 -84.34 10.61
CA LYS A 246 -9.10 -85.47 9.83
C LYS A 246 -8.42 -86.55 10.67
N TYR A 247 -7.75 -86.19 11.77
CA TYR A 247 -7.06 -87.16 12.62
C TYR A 247 -7.93 -87.70 13.76
N LEU A 248 -8.99 -86.98 14.17
CA LEU A 248 -9.92 -87.43 15.21
C LEU A 248 -11.14 -88.19 14.66
N ARG A 249 -11.21 -88.39 13.35
CA ARG A 249 -12.23 -89.19 12.65
C ARG A 249 -11.55 -90.39 11.99
#